data_AF-A0A2W4NYF9-F1
#
_entry.id   AF-A0A2W4NYF9-F1
#
_cell.length_a   1.000
_cell.length_b   1.000
_cell.length_c   1.000
_cell.angle_alpha   90.00
_cell.angle_beta   90.00
_cell.angle_gamma   90.00
#
_symmetry.space_group_name_H-M   'P 1'
#
loop_
_entity.id
_entity.type
_entity.pdbx_description
1 polymer ?
#
loop_
_entity_poly.entity_id
_entity_poly.type
_entity_poly.pdbx_seq_one_letter_code
_entity_poly.pdbx_strand_id
1 'polypeptide(L)'
;MGLLRNLKLRHRAYVCTYNSFRFAARLRSDLSEFAPTIAETLASVGDELAALARDDCPTESERRQLIDGLEGALRALGLSDAAQVHIVAQLAPRIMAGEPASAGKEAWTRMAV
;
A
#
# COMPACT_ATOMS: atom_id res chain seq x y z
N MET A 1 -8.07 -18.96 17.40
CA MET A 1 -8.27 -18.60 15.97
C MET A 1 -7.63 -17.26 15.56
N GLY A 2 -7.11 -16.41 16.46
CA GLY A 2 -6.56 -15.08 16.08
C GLY A 2 -5.19 -15.09 15.37
N LEU A 3 -4.25 -15.94 15.80
CA LEU A 3 -2.86 -15.90 15.30
C LEU A 3 -2.74 -16.20 13.79
N LEU A 4 -3.44 -17.22 13.31
CA LEU A 4 -3.44 -17.62 11.89
C LEU A 4 -4.05 -16.54 11.00
N ARG A 5 -5.11 -15.87 11.47
CA ARG A 5 -5.72 -14.75 10.77
C ARG A 5 -4.75 -13.57 10.66
N ASN A 6 -4.05 -13.25 11.73
CA ASN A 6 -3.08 -12.16 11.76
C ASN A 6 -1.91 -12.39 10.78
N LEU A 7 -1.38 -13.62 10.75
CA LEU A 7 -0.35 -14.02 9.78
C LEU A 7 -0.85 -13.90 8.34
N LYS A 8 -2.10 -14.30 8.08
CA LYS A 8 -2.71 -14.20 6.75
C LYS A 8 -2.88 -12.75 6.29
N LEU A 9 -3.33 -11.85 7.17
CA LEU A 9 -3.50 -10.42 6.84
C LEU A 9 -2.16 -9.75 6.51
N ARG A 10 -1.15 -9.96 7.36
CA ARG A 10 0.22 -9.47 7.12
C ARG A 10 0.80 -10.02 5.81
N HIS A 11 0.62 -11.30 5.54
CA HIS A 11 1.10 -11.93 4.30
C HIS A 11 0.40 -11.36 3.05
N ARG A 12 -0.92 -11.12 3.10
CA ARG A 12 -1.64 -10.52 1.96
C ARG A 12 -1.19 -9.09 1.68
N ALA A 13 -1.05 -8.27 2.71
CA ALA A 13 -0.48 -6.92 2.59
C ALA A 13 0.94 -6.96 2.00
N TYR A 14 1.75 -7.90 2.48
CA TYR A 14 3.11 -8.12 2.00
C TYR A 14 3.13 -8.46 0.50
N VAL A 15 2.36 -9.47 0.07
CA VAL A 15 2.35 -9.93 -1.33
C VAL A 15 1.83 -8.84 -2.28
N CYS A 16 0.74 -8.15 -1.92
CA CYS A 16 0.18 -7.04 -2.69
C CYS A 16 1.22 -5.92 -2.88
N THR A 17 1.79 -5.44 -1.78
CA THR A 17 2.79 -4.35 -1.80
C THR A 17 4.05 -4.77 -2.54
N TYR A 18 4.62 -5.92 -2.19
CA TYR A 18 5.89 -6.41 -2.72
C TYR A 18 5.82 -6.58 -4.24
N ASN A 19 4.76 -7.23 -4.75
CA ASN A 19 4.62 -7.46 -6.19
C ASN A 19 4.41 -6.15 -6.95
N SER A 20 3.57 -5.25 -6.44
CA SER A 20 3.27 -3.97 -7.11
C SER A 20 4.48 -3.05 -7.18
N PHE A 21 5.24 -2.91 -6.09
CA PHE A 21 6.46 -2.10 -6.10
C PHE A 21 7.61 -2.77 -6.85
N ARG A 22 7.73 -4.09 -6.81
CA ARG A 22 8.71 -4.82 -7.63
C ARG A 22 8.42 -4.66 -9.12
N PHE A 23 7.15 -4.70 -9.50
CA PHE A 23 6.71 -4.45 -10.88
C PHE A 23 7.02 -3.01 -11.30
N ALA A 24 6.69 -2.01 -10.48
CA ALA A 24 7.02 -0.61 -10.75
C ALA A 24 8.53 -0.35 -10.83
N ALA A 25 9.32 -0.97 -9.94
CA ALA A 25 10.78 -0.87 -9.98
C ALA A 25 11.38 -1.49 -11.25
N ARG A 26 10.82 -2.63 -11.71
CA ARG A 26 11.23 -3.26 -12.97
C ARG A 26 10.86 -2.39 -14.18
N LEU A 27 9.65 -1.85 -14.23
CA LEU A 27 9.21 -0.94 -15.29
C LEU A 27 10.00 0.37 -15.34
N ARG A 28 10.42 0.89 -14.19
CA ARG A 28 11.29 2.08 -14.11
C ARG A 28 12.71 1.79 -14.60
N SER A 29 13.23 0.60 -14.32
CA SER A 29 14.54 0.16 -14.84
C SER A 29 14.50 -0.10 -16.34
N ASP A 30 13.34 -0.53 -16.87
CA ASP A 30 13.15 -0.90 -18.28
C ASP A 30 12.68 0.25 -19.19
N LEU A 31 12.74 1.52 -18.74
CA LEU A 31 12.53 2.71 -19.59
C LEU A 31 11.25 2.63 -20.47
N SER A 32 10.08 2.51 -19.87
CA SER A 32 8.83 2.66 -20.62
C SER A 32 8.17 4.01 -20.32
N GLU A 33 7.88 4.81 -21.35
CA GLU A 33 6.99 5.98 -21.27
C GLU A 33 5.56 5.61 -20.79
N PHE A 34 5.25 4.31 -20.76
CA PHE A 34 4.01 3.72 -20.25
C PHE A 34 4.16 3.12 -18.85
N ALA A 35 5.31 3.28 -18.19
CA ALA A 35 5.50 2.84 -16.81
C ALA A 35 4.66 3.70 -15.86
N PRO A 36 3.84 3.11 -14.97
CA PRO A 36 3.09 3.87 -13.99
C PRO A 36 4.06 4.64 -13.11
N THR A 37 3.74 5.91 -12.89
CA THR A 37 4.48 6.76 -11.97
C THR A 37 4.44 6.16 -10.56
N ILE A 38 5.38 6.57 -9.70
CA ILE A 38 5.37 6.18 -8.28
C ILE A 38 4.02 6.56 -7.64
N ALA A 39 3.44 7.70 -8.04
CA ALA A 39 2.14 8.15 -7.56
C ALA A 39 0.99 7.24 -8.00
N GLU A 40 0.96 6.80 -9.27
CA GLU A 40 -0.07 5.86 -9.75
C GLU A 40 0.07 4.48 -9.11
N THR A 41 1.31 4.01 -8.91
CA THR A 41 1.58 2.76 -8.19
C THR A 41 1.09 2.85 -6.75
N LEU A 42 1.38 3.96 -6.07
CA LEU A 42 0.88 4.22 -4.71
C LEU A 42 -0.64 4.30 -4.65
N ALA A 43 -1.27 4.93 -5.63
CA ALA A 43 -2.72 5.03 -5.70
C ALA A 43 -3.35 3.63 -5.80
N SER A 44 -2.87 2.81 -6.73
CA SER A 44 -3.33 1.43 -6.98
C SER A 44 -3.12 0.52 -5.76
N VAL A 45 -1.92 0.53 -5.17
CA VAL A 45 -1.62 -0.25 -3.96
C VAL A 45 -2.50 0.20 -2.79
N GLY A 46 -2.72 1.52 -2.65
CA GLY A 46 -3.61 2.05 -1.64
C GLY A 46 -5.06 1.60 -1.81
N ASP A 47 -5.54 1.43 -3.03
CA ASP A 47 -6.89 0.92 -3.30
C ASP A 47 -7.04 -0.56 -2.96
N GLU A 48 -6.07 -1.37 -3.35
CA GLU A 48 -6.08 -2.79 -3.02
C GLU A 48 -6.00 -3.01 -1.50
N LEU A 49 -5.14 -2.26 -0.81
CA LEU A 49 -5.02 -2.35 0.65
C LEU A 49 -6.25 -1.80 1.36
N ALA A 50 -6.89 -0.74 0.87
CA ALA A 50 -8.12 -0.21 1.43
C ALA A 50 -9.31 -1.18 1.23
N ALA A 51 -9.42 -1.81 0.05
CA ALA A 51 -10.41 -2.84 -0.20
C ALA A 51 -10.21 -4.06 0.72
N LEU A 52 -8.97 -4.51 0.88
CA LEU A 52 -8.66 -5.61 1.79
C LEU A 52 -8.94 -5.23 3.25
N ALA A 53 -8.66 -3.99 3.65
CA ALA A 53 -9.01 -3.49 4.98
C ALA A 53 -10.54 -3.44 5.19
N ARG A 54 -11.31 -3.06 4.17
CA ARG A 54 -12.77 -3.00 4.24
C ARG A 54 -13.40 -4.38 4.38
N ASP A 55 -12.96 -5.31 3.54
CA ASP A 55 -13.64 -6.59 3.37
C ASP A 55 -13.14 -7.66 4.37
N ASP A 56 -11.87 -7.59 4.79
CA ASP A 56 -11.24 -8.62 5.63
C ASP A 56 -10.80 -8.14 7.02
N CYS A 57 -10.79 -6.82 7.30
CA CYS A 57 -10.33 -6.22 8.56
C CYS A 57 -11.44 -5.43 9.30
N PRO A 58 -12.42 -6.11 9.93
CA PRO A 58 -13.49 -5.49 10.71
C PRO A 58 -12.99 -4.72 11.94
N THR A 59 -11.83 -5.06 12.49
CA THR A 59 -11.28 -4.40 13.69
C THR A 59 -10.10 -3.49 13.37
N GLU A 60 -9.90 -2.48 14.21
CA GLU A 60 -8.74 -1.59 14.11
C GLU A 60 -7.41 -2.35 14.26
N SER A 61 -7.37 -3.37 15.12
CA SER A 61 -6.18 -4.21 15.29
C SER A 61 -5.76 -4.92 14.00
N GLU A 62 -6.74 -5.39 13.21
CA GLU A 62 -6.49 -6.05 11.93
C GLU A 62 -6.02 -5.07 10.86
N ARG A 63 -6.54 -3.83 10.88
CA ARG A 63 -6.06 -2.75 10.01
C ARG A 63 -4.61 -2.35 10.35
N ARG A 64 -4.26 -2.28 11.64
CA ARG A 64 -2.86 -2.07 12.07
C ARG A 64 -1.94 -3.19 11.63
N GLN A 65 -2.38 -4.45 11.70
CA GLN A 65 -1.59 -5.58 11.19
C GLN A 65 -1.39 -5.53 9.67
N LEU A 66 -2.34 -4.98 8.93
CA LEU A 66 -2.18 -4.73 7.50
C LEU A 66 -1.05 -3.72 7.25
N ILE A 67 -1.00 -2.64 8.04
CA ILE A 67 0.04 -1.61 7.99
C ILE A 67 1.41 -2.22 8.35
N ASP A 68 1.51 -3.07 9.38
CA ASP A 68 2.75 -3.78 9.69
C ASP A 68 3.26 -4.62 8.51
N GLY A 69 2.34 -5.26 7.77
CA GLY A 69 2.67 -6.05 6.58
C GLY A 69 3.16 -5.20 5.41
N LEU A 70 2.58 -4.00 5.24
CA LEU A 70 3.04 -2.98 4.30
C LEU A 70 4.48 -2.54 4.64
N GLU A 71 4.75 -2.16 5.89
CA GLU A 71 6.10 -1.78 6.35
C GLU A 71 7.13 -2.89 6.09
N GLY A 72 6.77 -4.14 6.39
CA GLY A 72 7.61 -5.31 6.13
C GLY A 72 7.94 -5.49 4.64
N ALA A 73 6.97 -5.27 3.74
CA ALA A 73 7.20 -5.35 2.30
C ALA A 73 8.10 -4.23 1.79
N LEU A 74 7.89 -2.99 2.25
CA LEU A 74 8.72 -1.84 1.84
C LEU A 74 10.18 -2.02 2.29
N ARG A 75 10.40 -2.59 3.49
CA ARG A 75 11.73 -2.96 3.98
C ARG A 75 12.37 -4.06 3.13
N ALA A 76 11.62 -5.10 2.78
CA ALA A 76 12.11 -6.20 1.95
C ALA A 76 12.48 -5.77 0.52
N LEU A 77 11.90 -4.67 0.04
CA LEU A 77 12.24 -4.05 -1.24
C LEU A 77 13.50 -3.18 -1.19
N GLY A 78 14.10 -2.99 0.01
CA GLY A 78 15.32 -2.22 0.17
C GLY A 78 15.13 -0.71 -0.03
N LEU A 79 13.92 -0.19 0.13
CA LEU A 79 13.65 1.25 0.09
C LEU A 79 14.35 1.96 1.25
N SER A 80 14.75 3.22 1.06
CA SER A 80 15.31 4.03 2.15
C SER A 80 14.26 4.29 3.23
N ASP A 81 14.69 4.44 4.48
CA ASP A 81 13.78 4.69 5.61
C ASP A 81 12.89 5.93 5.37
N ALA A 82 13.43 6.99 4.79
CA ALA A 82 12.65 8.19 4.44
C ALA A 82 11.54 7.90 3.41
N ALA A 83 11.83 7.07 2.40
CA ALA A 83 10.83 6.67 1.41
C ALA A 83 9.78 5.75 2.03
N GLN A 84 10.18 4.82 2.89
CA GLN A 84 9.25 3.94 3.61
C GLN A 84 8.27 4.76 4.46
N VAL A 85 8.78 5.69 5.28
CA VAL A 85 7.95 6.57 6.13
C VAL A 85 6.97 7.39 5.29
N HIS A 86 7.44 7.96 4.18
CA HIS A 86 6.59 8.76 3.30
C HIS A 86 5.46 7.94 2.67
N ILE A 87 5.76 6.73 2.18
CA ILE A 87 4.78 5.83 1.58
C ILE A 87 3.76 5.36 2.61
N VAL A 88 4.22 4.94 3.80
CA VAL A 88 3.32 4.50 4.89
C VAL A 88 2.43 5.64 5.35
N ALA A 89 2.94 6.86 5.49
CA ALA A 89 2.16 8.02 5.89
C ALA A 89 1.00 8.33 4.92
N GLN A 90 1.17 8.02 3.62
CA GLN A 90 0.11 8.19 2.63
C GLN A 90 -0.90 7.05 2.61
N LEU A 91 -0.45 5.80 2.80
CA LEU A 91 -1.29 4.61 2.66
C LEU A 91 -2.02 4.24 3.96
N ALA A 92 -1.40 4.44 5.11
CA ALA A 92 -1.97 4.08 6.42
C ALA A 92 -3.34 4.75 6.71
N PRO A 93 -3.56 6.05 6.43
CA PRO A 93 -4.88 6.65 6.62
C PRO A 93 -5.99 5.99 5.80
N ARG A 94 -5.69 5.57 4.56
CA ARG A 94 -6.65 4.89 3.67
C ARG A 94 -7.00 3.49 4.17
N ILE A 95 -5.99 2.76 4.62
CA ILE A 95 -6.16 1.44 5.25
C ILE A 95 -7.02 1.55 6.51
N MET A 96 -6.76 2.57 7.33
CA MET A 96 -7.49 2.81 8.57
C MET A 96 -8.95 3.23 8.31
N ALA A 97 -9.19 4.01 7.26
CA ALA A 97 -10.53 4.42 6.84
C ALA A 97 -11.32 3.26 6.22
N GLY A 98 -10.67 2.33 5.51
CA GLY A 98 -11.35 1.23 4.81
C GLY A 98 -12.27 1.72 3.67
N GLU A 99 -12.03 2.93 3.15
CA GLU A 99 -12.81 3.53 2.06
C GLU A 99 -12.12 3.34 0.69
N PRO A 100 -12.84 2.94 -0.37
CA PRO A 100 -12.30 2.88 -1.73
C PRO A 100 -12.12 4.28 -2.36
N ALA A 101 -11.16 4.44 -3.29
CA ALA A 101 -10.74 5.74 -3.89
C ALA A 101 -11.79 6.61 -4.59
N SER A 102 -13.07 6.25 -4.69
CA SER A 102 -14.04 7.19 -5.27
C SER A 102 -14.19 8.47 -4.44
N ALA A 103 -13.77 8.48 -3.17
CA ALA A 103 -13.79 9.67 -2.32
C ALA A 103 -12.52 10.57 -2.43
N GLY A 104 -11.45 10.10 -3.10
CA GLY A 104 -10.11 10.68 -2.96
C GLY A 104 -9.51 11.35 -4.18
N LYS A 105 -10.14 11.32 -5.36
CA LYS A 105 -9.54 11.89 -6.60
C LYS A 105 -9.19 13.39 -6.50
N GLU A 106 -9.84 14.16 -5.61
CA GLU A 106 -9.56 15.59 -5.44
C GLU A 106 -8.31 15.92 -4.60
N ALA A 107 -7.81 14.99 -3.77
CA ALA A 107 -6.71 15.30 -2.85
C ALA A 107 -5.33 15.25 -3.52
N TRP A 108 -5.18 14.49 -4.61
CA TRP A 108 -3.89 14.18 -5.22
C TRP A 108 -3.43 15.25 -6.20
N THR A 109 -4.37 15.89 -6.91
CA THR A 109 -4.07 16.98 -7.84
C THR A 109 -3.52 18.24 -7.15
N ARG A 110 -3.66 18.37 -5.82
CA ARG A 110 -3.17 19.54 -5.06
C ARG A 110 -1.73 19.43 -4.56
N MET A 111 -1.12 18.25 -4.55
CA MET A 111 0.26 18.09 -4.06
C MET A 111 1.31 18.07 -5.18
N ALA A 112 0.88 18.18 -6.44
CA ALA A 112 1.74 18.24 -7.63
C ALA A 112 1.99 19.67 -8.14
N VAL A 113 1.77 20.70 -7.30
CA VAL A 113 2.10 22.11 -7.59
C VAL A 113 3.22 22.57 -6.67
#